data_AF-A0A2J6MQA2-F1
#
_entry.id   AF-A0A2J6MQA2-F1
#
_cell.length_a   1.000
_cell.length_b   1.000
_cell.length_c   1.000
_cell.angle_alpha   90.00
_cell.angle_beta   90.00
_cell.angle_gamma   90.00
#
_symmetry.space_group_name_H-M   'P 1'
#
loop_
_entity.id
_entity.type
_entity.pdbx_description
1 polymer ?
#
loop_
_entity_poly.entity_id
_entity_poly.type
_entity_poly.pdbx_seq_one_letter_code
_entity_poly.pdbx_strand_id
1 'polypeptide(L)'
;MDSGEKQETRYEIVVSTTGDTVWVNGDDGLCWARFSKRWGIDVHRSEAMPPADSECLYCTHSKAGVEEWAVFRAEVLRHHRVVINTDALTFD
;
A
#
# COMPACT_ATOMS: atom_id res chain seq x y z
N MET A 1 -2.52 -22.22 -28.24
CA MET A 1 -3.07 -22.40 -26.87
C MET A 1 -2.53 -21.24 -26.07
N ASP A 2 -3.45 -20.50 -25.50
CA ASP A 2 -3.32 -19.15 -24.96
C ASP A 2 -2.08 -18.98 -24.06
N SER A 3 -1.13 -18.15 -24.52
CA SER A 3 0.00 -17.70 -23.71
C SER A 3 -0.56 -16.67 -22.74
N GLY A 4 -1.02 -17.12 -21.57
CA GLY A 4 -1.47 -16.22 -20.51
C GLY A 4 -0.32 -15.31 -20.11
N GLU A 5 -0.28 -14.10 -20.69
CA GLU A 5 0.52 -13.00 -20.19
C GLU A 5 0.13 -12.82 -18.72
N LYS A 6 1.05 -13.17 -17.82
CA LYS A 6 0.97 -12.67 -16.45
C LYS A 6 1.06 -11.16 -16.60
N GLN A 7 -0.07 -10.47 -16.52
CA GLN A 7 -0.08 -9.02 -16.41
C GLN A 7 0.73 -8.69 -15.16
N GLU A 8 1.97 -8.24 -15.35
CA GLU A 8 2.76 -7.70 -14.25
C GLU A 8 2.10 -6.38 -13.85
N THR A 9 1.32 -6.44 -12.79
CA THR A 9 0.74 -5.27 -12.13
C THR A 9 1.88 -4.32 -11.76
N ARG A 10 1.97 -3.18 -12.43
CA ARG A 10 3.02 -2.18 -12.15
C ARG A 10 2.57 -1.27 -11.02
N TYR A 11 3.55 -0.80 -10.26
CA TYR A 11 3.34 0.09 -9.14
C TYR A 11 4.54 1.01 -8.96
N GLU A 12 4.33 2.11 -8.25
CA GLU A 12 5.38 2.95 -7.71
C GLU A 12 5.27 3.04 -6.18
N ILE A 13 6.41 3.11 -5.51
CA ILE A 13 6.50 3.40 -4.07
C ILE A 13 7.09 4.80 -3.93
N VAL A 14 6.34 5.71 -3.32
CA VAL A 14 6.76 7.09 -3.11
C VAL A 14 6.87 7.33 -1.61
N VAL A 15 8.00 7.90 -1.18
CA VAL A 15 8.21 8.33 0.21
C VAL A 15 8.18 9.85 0.25
N SER A 16 7.48 10.43 1.22
CA SER A 16 7.46 11.88 1.41
C SER A 16 8.88 12.39 1.69
N THR A 17 9.17 13.64 1.30
CA THR A 17 10.47 14.27 1.56
C THR A 17 10.79 14.37 3.05
N THR A 18 9.77 14.39 3.90
CA THR A 18 9.86 14.40 5.36
C THR A 18 10.01 13.00 5.98
N GLY A 19 9.92 11.92 5.17
CA GLY A 19 10.05 10.55 5.67
C GLY A 19 8.98 10.18 6.70
N ASP A 20 7.76 10.69 6.53
CA ASP A 20 6.64 10.45 7.44
C ASP A 20 5.43 9.79 6.76
N THR A 21 5.44 9.71 5.43
CA THR A 21 4.35 9.14 4.64
C THR A 21 4.91 8.33 3.48
N VAL A 22 4.30 7.17 3.21
CA VAL A 22 4.61 6.30 2.07
C VAL A 22 3.32 6.06 1.29
N TRP A 23 3.41 6.10 -0.03
CA TRP A 23 2.32 5.74 -0.93
C TRP A 23 2.75 4.57 -1.82
N VAL A 24 1.79 3.71 -2.13
CA VAL A 24 1.86 2.70 -3.19
C VAL A 24 0.79 3.06 -4.20
N ASN A 25 1.22 3.50 -5.38
CA ASN A 25 0.29 3.86 -6.46
C ASN A 25 0.34 2.78 -7.54
N GLY A 26 -0.84 2.38 -7.99
CA GLY A 26 -1.00 1.44 -9.09
C GLY A 26 -0.86 2.10 -10.45
N ASP A 27 -0.61 1.29 -11.48
CA ASP A 27 -0.69 1.75 -12.88
C ASP A 27 -2.12 1.94 -13.40
N ASP A 28 -3.11 1.60 -12.57
CA ASP A 28 -4.52 2.01 -12.72
C ASP A 28 -4.78 3.47 -12.29
N GLY A 29 -3.76 4.16 -11.77
CA GLY A 29 -3.86 5.55 -11.32
C GLY A 29 -4.49 5.71 -9.94
N LEU A 30 -4.76 4.61 -9.23
CA LEU A 30 -5.28 4.64 -7.86
C LEU A 30 -4.14 4.57 -6.82
N CYS A 31 -4.38 5.20 -5.68
CA CYS A 31 -3.55 5.01 -4.49
C CYS A 31 -3.99 3.73 -3.77
N TRP A 32 -3.30 2.62 -4.04
CA TRP A 32 -3.57 1.32 -3.40
C TRP A 32 -3.23 1.30 -1.93
N ALA A 33 -2.22 2.05 -1.48
CA ALA A 33 -1.88 2.07 -0.07
C ALA A 33 -1.21 3.36 0.37
N ARG A 34 -1.48 3.78 1.59
CA ARG A 34 -0.82 4.90 2.25
C ARG A 34 -0.48 4.52 3.70
N PHE A 35 0.77 4.72 4.07
CA PHE A 35 1.18 4.78 5.47
C PHE A 35 1.47 6.23 5.83
N SER A 36 0.98 6.72 6.96
CA SER A 36 1.34 8.02 7.53
C SER A 36 1.59 7.89 9.02
N LYS A 37 2.77 8.32 9.49
CA LYS A 37 3.07 8.39 10.93
C LYS A 37 2.04 9.21 11.71
N ARG A 38 1.39 10.19 11.04
CA ARG A 38 0.39 11.07 11.64
C ARG A 38 -1.03 10.54 11.55
N TRP A 39 -1.41 9.97 10.40
CA TRP A 39 -2.81 9.69 10.08
C TRP A 39 -3.18 8.20 10.07
N GLY A 40 -2.21 7.31 10.17
CA GLY A 40 -2.44 5.87 10.21
C GLY A 40 -2.21 5.21 8.86
N ILE A 41 -2.96 4.14 8.63
CA ILE A 41 -2.83 3.28 7.47
C ILE A 41 -4.11 3.36 6.64
N ASP A 42 -3.96 3.37 5.32
CA ASP A 42 -5.00 3.01 4.38
C ASP A 42 -4.45 2.00 3.37
N VAL A 43 -5.15 0.89 3.15
CA VAL A 43 -4.92 -0.06 2.06
C VAL A 43 -6.25 -0.20 1.34
N HIS A 44 -6.28 0.14 0.07
CA HIS A 44 -7.48 0.23 -0.76
C HIS A 44 -7.53 -0.88 -1.80
N ARG A 45 -8.73 -1.12 -2.34
CA ARG A 45 -8.91 -1.97 -3.51
C ARG A 45 -8.23 -1.33 -4.74
N SER A 46 -7.75 -2.17 -5.64
CA SER A 46 -7.35 -1.76 -7.00
C SER A 46 -8.52 -1.92 -7.97
N GLU A 47 -8.46 -1.33 -9.17
CA GLU A 47 -9.51 -1.52 -10.19
C GLU A 47 -9.72 -2.98 -10.60
N ALA A 48 -8.67 -3.81 -10.51
CA ALA A 48 -8.74 -5.23 -10.84
C ALA A 48 -9.56 -6.07 -9.84
N MET A 49 -9.93 -5.53 -8.69
CA MET A 49 -10.71 -6.26 -7.68
C MET A 49 -12.21 -6.15 -7.95
N PRO A 50 -13.01 -7.17 -7.58
CA PRO A 50 -14.47 -7.07 -7.67
C PRO A 50 -15.02 -5.89 -6.83
N PRO A 51 -16.09 -5.22 -7.30
CA PRO A 51 -16.77 -4.17 -6.56
C PRO A 51 -17.19 -4.63 -5.15
N ALA A 52 -17.14 -3.71 -4.19
CA ALA A 52 -17.56 -3.95 -2.80
C ALA A 52 -18.09 -2.64 -2.19
N ASP A 53 -18.78 -2.75 -1.05
CA ASP A 53 -19.35 -1.59 -0.34
C ASP A 53 -18.30 -0.67 0.32
N SER A 54 -17.06 -1.14 0.42
CA SER A 54 -15.93 -0.41 1.02
C SER A 54 -14.71 -0.48 0.11
N GLU A 55 -14.10 0.67 -0.12
CA GLU A 55 -12.82 0.79 -0.83
C GLU A 55 -11.63 0.36 0.04
N CYS A 56 -11.74 0.43 1.38
CA CYS A 56 -10.66 0.01 2.27
C CYS A 56 -10.65 -1.52 2.46
N LEU A 57 -9.48 -2.11 2.23
CA LEU A 57 -9.11 -3.47 2.62
C LEU A 57 -8.58 -3.52 4.06
N TYR A 58 -7.85 -2.48 4.48
CA TYR A 58 -7.37 -2.29 5.85
C TYR A 58 -7.18 -0.80 6.12
N CYS A 59 -7.64 -0.28 7.25
CA CYS A 59 -7.32 1.09 7.65
C CYS A 59 -7.22 1.27 9.16
N THR A 60 -6.41 2.25 9.57
CA THR A 60 -6.34 2.76 10.94
C THR A 60 -6.45 4.29 10.90
N HIS A 61 -7.07 4.89 11.92
CA HIS A 61 -7.31 6.33 11.97
C HIS A 61 -6.60 6.98 13.17
N SER A 62 -5.40 6.50 13.48
CA SER A 62 -4.57 6.97 14.60
C SER A 62 -3.11 7.09 14.16
N LYS A 63 -2.29 7.78 14.97
CA LYS A 63 -0.84 7.79 14.76
C LYS A 63 -0.30 6.37 14.61
N ALA A 64 0.67 6.22 13.72
CA ALA A 64 1.28 4.95 13.38
C ALA A 64 2.79 4.99 13.65
N GLY A 65 3.30 3.93 14.28
CA GLY A 65 4.71 3.74 14.60
C GLY A 65 5.28 2.51 13.89
N VAL A 66 6.30 1.92 14.51
CA VAL A 66 7.04 0.77 13.95
C VAL A 66 6.16 -0.47 13.82
N GLU A 67 5.24 -0.69 14.75
CA GLU A 67 4.33 -1.83 14.73
C GLU A 67 3.33 -1.71 13.57
N GLU A 68 2.69 -0.54 13.43
CA GLU A 68 1.82 -0.23 12.30
C GLU A 68 2.57 -0.30 10.97
N TRP A 69 3.85 0.11 10.94
CA TRP A 69 4.66 -0.03 9.73
C TRP A 69 4.82 -1.48 9.30
N ALA A 70 5.05 -2.40 10.24
CA ALA A 70 5.11 -3.83 9.94
C ALA A 70 3.77 -4.35 9.41
N VAL A 71 2.65 -3.92 10.01
CA VAL A 71 1.29 -4.28 9.57
C VAL A 71 1.01 -3.76 8.16
N PHE A 72 1.31 -2.49 7.89
CA PHE A 72 1.14 -1.87 6.58
C PHE A 72 1.82 -2.68 5.48
N ARG A 73 3.11 -3.02 5.67
CA ARG A 73 3.85 -3.82 4.68
C ARG A 73 3.23 -5.21 4.49
N ALA A 74 2.75 -5.83 5.57
CA ALA A 74 2.10 -7.14 5.50
C ALA A 74 0.78 -7.09 4.72
N GLU A 75 -0.06 -6.08 4.95
CA GLU A 75 -1.34 -5.90 4.25
C GLU A 75 -1.12 -5.56 2.77
N VAL A 76 -0.15 -4.68 2.45
CA VAL A 76 0.21 -4.37 1.07
C VAL A 76 0.71 -5.61 0.31
N LEU A 77 1.57 -6.41 0.95
CA LEU A 77 2.04 -7.67 0.37
C LEU A 77 0.88 -8.66 0.15
N ARG A 78 -0.01 -8.79 1.12
CA ARG A 78 -1.16 -9.69 1.08
C ARG A 78 -2.10 -9.35 -0.07
N HIS A 79 -2.42 -8.07 -0.25
CA HIS A 79 -3.47 -7.61 -1.15
C HIS A 79 -2.99 -7.23 -2.54
N HIS A 80 -1.81 -6.63 -2.66
CA HIS A 80 -1.27 -6.12 -3.93
C HIS A 80 -0.01 -6.85 -4.38
N ARG A 81 0.51 -7.79 -3.59
CA ARG A 81 1.77 -8.52 -3.87
C ARG A 81 2.99 -7.58 -4.00
N VAL A 82 2.90 -6.39 -3.44
CA VAL A 82 3.98 -5.39 -3.42
C VAL A 82 4.87 -5.61 -2.20
N VAL A 83 6.17 -5.77 -2.42
CA VAL A 83 7.17 -5.84 -1.35
C VAL A 83 7.70 -4.44 -1.10
N ILE A 84 7.51 -3.94 0.13
CA ILE A 84 8.10 -2.69 0.59
C ILE A 84 9.25 -3.02 1.52
N ASN A 85 10.42 -2.41 1.29
CA ASN A 85 11.58 -2.62 2.15
C ASN A 85 11.34 -2.03 3.54
N THR A 86 11.86 -2.71 4.56
CA THR A 86 11.66 -2.28 5.95
C THR A 86 12.29 -0.92 6.27
N ASP A 87 13.33 -0.56 5.54
CA ASP A 87 14.14 0.66 5.66
C ASP A 87 13.64 1.81 4.79
N ALA A 88 12.52 1.65 4.06
CA ALA A 88 11.90 2.74 3.31
C ALA A 88 11.42 3.90 4.21
N LEU A 89 11.28 3.64 5.53
CA LEU A 89 11.02 4.63 6.56
C LEU A 89 11.90 4.37 7.78
N THR A 90 12.38 5.44 8.42
CA THR A 90 13.01 5.41 9.75
C THR A 90 12.04 5.97 10.80
N PHE A 91 12.24 5.63 12.08
CA PHE A 91 11.33 6.03 13.18
C PHE A 91 12.07 6.70 14.35
N ASP A 92 13.24 7.27 14.06
CA ASP A 92 14.12 7.93 15.02
C ASP A 92 13.49 9.17 15.69
#